data_AF-A0A1F3PN45-F1
#
_entry.id   AF-A0A1F3PN45-F1
#
_cell.length_a   1.000
_cell.length_b   1.000
_cell.length_c   1.000
_cell.angle_alpha   90.00
_cell.angle_beta   90.00
_cell.angle_gamma   90.00
#
_symmetry.space_group_name_H-M   'P 1'
#
loop_
_entity.id
_entity.type
_entity.pdbx_description
1 polymer ?
#
loop_
_entity_poly.entity_id
_entity_poly.type
_entity_poly.pdbx_seq_one_letter_code
_entity_poly.pdbx_strand_id
1 'polypeptide(L)'
;MSDTKNYFLDIEKFCTRDYIKLRLPFEGQISFIENPELTHSMISDEINKHLHSSTTITTSGYLKNVKLHNDFKSSYSSSHKRNFLKNERFSIYHLMFDYSGVVSD
;
A
#
# COMPACT_ATOMS: atom_id res chain seq x y z
N MET A 1 8.59 -1.20 -13.80
CA MET A 1 7.37 -1.33 -12.96
C MET A 1 7.12 -2.76 -12.48
N SER A 2 8.09 -3.67 -12.50
CA SER A 2 7.95 -4.99 -11.84
C SER A 2 7.68 -4.85 -10.33
N ASP A 3 8.20 -3.79 -9.71
CA ASP A 3 8.20 -3.64 -8.25
C ASP A 3 6.85 -3.19 -7.68
N THR A 4 6.02 -2.48 -8.47
CA THR A 4 4.64 -2.16 -8.06
C THR A 4 3.77 -3.41 -7.97
N LYS A 5 4.08 -4.47 -8.74
CA LYS A 5 3.39 -5.76 -8.65
C LYS A 5 3.67 -6.43 -7.31
N ASN A 6 4.91 -6.47 -6.85
CA ASN A 6 5.26 -7.04 -5.55
C ASN A 6 4.60 -6.24 -4.40
N TYR A 7 4.60 -4.92 -4.52
CA TYR A 7 3.92 -4.04 -3.57
C TYR A 7 2.41 -4.33 -3.47
N PHE A 8 1.75 -4.52 -4.61
CA PHE A 8 0.34 -4.89 -4.68
C PHE A 8 0.07 -6.27 -4.07
N LEU A 9 0.94 -7.25 -4.31
CA LEU A 9 0.80 -8.59 -3.72
C LEU A 9 0.85 -8.56 -2.19
N ASP A 10 1.55 -7.61 -1.58
CA ASP A 10 1.52 -7.45 -0.12
C ASP A 10 0.17 -6.93 0.38
N ILE A 11 -0.49 -6.03 -0.36
CA ILE A 11 -1.87 -5.62 -0.08
C ILE A 11 -2.82 -6.82 -0.16
N GLU A 12 -2.66 -7.65 -1.19
CA GLU A 12 -3.44 -8.88 -1.34
C GLU A 12 -3.25 -9.83 -0.15
N LYS A 13 -2.01 -10.00 0.32
CA LYS A 13 -1.71 -10.81 1.51
C LYS A 13 -2.42 -10.28 2.75
N PHE A 14 -2.48 -8.96 2.96
CA PHE A 14 -3.22 -8.37 4.09
C PHE A 14 -4.72 -8.63 4.02
N CYS A 15 -5.28 -8.73 2.81
CA CYS A 15 -6.69 -9.00 2.61
C CYS A 15 -7.04 -10.49 2.72
N THR A 16 -6.13 -11.39 2.32
CA THR A 16 -6.45 -12.81 2.11
C THR A 16 -5.94 -13.76 3.18
N ARG A 17 -4.85 -13.42 3.88
CA ARG A 17 -4.23 -14.34 4.85
C ARG A 17 -4.94 -14.31 6.18
N ASP A 18 -5.53 -15.44 6.58
CA ASP A 18 -6.07 -15.61 7.91
C ASP A 18 -4.96 -15.54 8.98
N TYR A 19 -5.25 -14.88 10.10
CA TYR A 19 -4.30 -14.67 11.19
C TYR A 19 -4.84 -15.29 12.48
N ILE A 20 -3.97 -16.03 13.18
CA ILE A 20 -4.34 -16.79 14.39
C ILE A 20 -4.63 -15.88 15.60
N LYS A 21 -4.22 -14.60 15.55
CA LYS A 21 -4.35 -13.65 16.67
C LYS A 21 -5.04 -12.36 16.22
N LEU A 22 -5.72 -11.72 17.17
CA LEU A 22 -6.31 -10.39 17.01
C LEU A 22 -5.26 -9.42 16.47
N ARG A 23 -5.59 -8.77 15.35
CA ARG A 23 -4.78 -7.70 14.76
C ARG A 23 -5.43 -6.35 14.99
N LEU A 24 -4.62 -5.31 14.94
CA LEU A 24 -5.12 -3.94 14.88
C LEU A 24 -5.97 -3.74 13.62
N PRO A 25 -6.91 -2.76 13.62
CA PRO A 25 -7.72 -2.44 12.44
C PRO A 25 -6.91 -1.68 11.38
N PHE A 26 -5.58 -1.79 11.41
CA PHE A 26 -4.69 -1.21 10.42
C PHE A 26 -3.42 -2.04 10.26
N GLU A 27 -2.77 -1.87 9.11
CA GLU A 27 -1.46 -2.42 8.77
C GLU A 27 -0.54 -1.28 8.30
N GLY A 28 0.77 -1.49 8.38
CA GLY A 28 1.78 -0.58 7.83
C GLY A 28 2.52 -1.23 6.68
N GLN A 29 2.77 -0.47 5.61
CA GLN A 29 3.57 -0.91 4.47
C GLN A 29 4.60 0.17 4.12
N ILE A 30 5.87 -0.23 4.03
CA ILE A 30 6.98 0.66 3.68
C ILE A 30 7.52 0.24 2.32
N SER A 31 7.77 1.20 1.44
CA SER A 31 8.51 0.99 0.19
C SER A 31 9.67 1.96 0.07
N PHE A 32 10.64 1.55 -0.74
CA PHE A 32 11.79 2.34 -1.14
C PHE A 32 11.71 2.57 -2.65
N ILE A 33 11.84 3.82 -3.08
CA ILE A 33 11.82 4.23 -4.48
C ILE A 33 13.28 4.43 -4.88
N GLU A 34 13.83 3.46 -5.61
CA GLU A 34 15.25 3.46 -5.99
C GLU A 34 15.46 4.08 -7.38
N ASN A 35 14.44 4.08 -8.23
CA ASN A 35 14.53 4.71 -9.54
C ASN A 35 14.18 6.21 -9.45
N PRO A 36 15.11 7.13 -9.81
CA PRO A 36 14.88 8.58 -9.74
C PRO A 36 13.80 9.09 -10.72
N GLU A 37 13.42 8.31 -11.73
CA GLU A 37 12.34 8.64 -12.66
C GLU A 37 10.95 8.37 -12.07
N LEU A 38 10.87 7.65 -10.94
CA LEU A 38 9.61 7.32 -10.29
C LEU A 38 9.34 8.27 -9.13
N THR A 39 8.13 8.81 -9.08
CA THR A 39 7.64 9.58 -7.94
C THR A 39 6.68 8.74 -7.10
N HIS A 40 6.58 9.06 -5.81
CA HIS A 40 5.59 8.42 -4.92
C HIS A 40 4.14 8.57 -5.43
N SER A 41 3.82 9.67 -6.12
CA SER A 41 2.53 9.86 -6.78
C SER A 41 2.30 8.89 -7.94
N MET A 42 3.29 8.72 -8.82
CA MET A 42 3.17 7.77 -9.95
C MET A 42 2.97 6.33 -9.46
N ILE A 43 3.67 5.96 -8.38
CA ILE A 43 3.53 4.64 -7.76
C ILE A 43 2.13 4.48 -7.16
N SER A 44 1.63 5.47 -6.43
CA SER A 44 0.27 5.46 -5.88
C SER A 44 -0.79 5.31 -6.98
N ASP A 45 -0.65 6.04 -8.09
CA ASP A 45 -1.59 5.96 -9.21
C ASP A 45 -1.58 4.56 -9.85
N GLU A 46 -0.40 3.96 -10.02
CA GLU A 46 -0.28 2.60 -10.56
C GLU A 46 -0.88 1.54 -9.63
N ILE A 47 -0.64 1.64 -8.32
CA ILE A 47 -1.27 0.75 -7.33
C ILE A 47 -2.79 0.89 -7.40
N ASN A 48 -3.32 2.11 -7.53
CA ASN A 48 -4.76 2.33 -7.65
C ASN A 48 -5.33 1.69 -8.92
N LYS A 49 -4.63 1.70 -10.05
CA LYS A 49 -5.05 0.94 -11.26
C LYS A 49 -5.13 -0.57 -10.99
N HIS A 50 -4.15 -1.13 -10.28
CA HIS A 50 -4.17 -2.54 -9.88
C HIS A 50 -5.32 -2.85 -8.91
N LEU A 51 -5.56 -1.99 -7.91
CA LEU A 51 -6.69 -2.15 -6.99
C LEU A 51 -8.04 -2.06 -7.70
N HIS A 52 -8.17 -1.20 -8.72
CA HIS A 52 -9.39 -1.08 -9.52
C HIS A 52 -9.69 -2.34 -10.35
N SER A 53 -8.64 -3.01 -10.81
CA SER A 53 -8.73 -4.22 -11.66
C SER A 53 -8.73 -5.52 -10.85
N SER A 54 -8.45 -5.46 -9.54
CA SER A 54 -8.39 -6.63 -8.68
C SER A 54 -9.78 -7.22 -8.41
N THR A 55 -9.91 -8.53 -8.61
CA THR A 55 -11.09 -9.30 -8.20
C THR A 55 -10.92 -9.98 -6.84
N THR A 56 -9.70 -9.99 -6.30
CA THR A 56 -9.33 -10.67 -5.05
C THR A 56 -9.30 -9.74 -3.85
N ILE A 57 -9.23 -8.42 -4.07
CA ILE A 57 -9.17 -7.41 -3.02
C ILE A 57 -10.46 -6.60 -3.01
N THR A 58 -11.16 -6.57 -1.87
CA THR A 58 -12.28 -5.64 -1.68
C THR A 58 -11.78 -4.30 -1.16
N THR A 59 -11.58 -3.35 -2.08
CA THR A 59 -11.14 -1.98 -1.75
C THR A 59 -12.33 -1.07 -1.46
N SER A 60 -12.34 -0.46 -0.28
CA SER A 60 -13.34 0.52 0.16
C SER A 60 -12.83 1.96 0.10
N GLY A 61 -11.51 2.15 0.09
CA GLY A 61 -10.84 3.41 -0.17
C GLY A 61 -9.50 3.15 -0.85
N TYR A 62 -9.32 3.69 -2.05
CA TYR A 62 -8.06 3.66 -2.79
C TYR A 62 -6.97 4.47 -2.08
N LEU A 63 -5.70 4.29 -2.48
CA LEU A 63 -4.59 5.04 -1.92
C LEU A 63 -4.86 6.53 -2.15
N LYS A 64 -4.92 7.27 -1.04
CA LYS A 64 -5.01 8.72 -1.01
C LYS A 64 -3.89 9.27 -0.16
N ASN A 65 -3.29 10.37 -0.61
CA ASN A 65 -2.26 11.03 0.17
C ASN A 65 -2.86 11.49 1.51
N VAL A 66 -2.15 11.18 2.59
CA VAL A 66 -2.51 11.60 3.94
C VAL A 66 -1.27 12.16 4.61
N LYS A 67 -1.41 13.22 5.39
CA LYS A 67 -0.29 13.83 6.09
C LYS A 67 -0.12 13.15 7.45
N LEU A 68 0.91 12.29 7.58
CA LEU A 68 1.25 11.64 8.86
C LEU A 68 2.29 12.43 9.66
N HIS A 69 3.19 13.14 8.99
CA HIS A 69 4.19 14.02 9.59
C HIS A 69 4.34 15.29 8.75
N ASN A 70 4.82 16.39 9.35
CA ASN A 70 4.93 17.67 8.65
C ASN A 70 5.92 17.64 7.48
N ASP A 71 7.01 16.91 7.65
CA ASP A 71 8.12 16.88 6.71
C ASP A 71 8.13 15.62 5.82
N PHE A 72 7.09 14.79 5.89
CA PHE A 72 6.98 13.57 5.11
C PHE A 72 5.77 13.63 4.18
N LYS A 73 6.03 13.79 2.88
CA LYS A 73 4.98 14.00 1.86
C LYS A 73 4.49 12.71 1.22
N SER A 74 5.30 11.66 1.28
CA SER A 74 5.08 10.39 0.58
C SER A 74 4.27 9.37 1.41
N SER A 75 3.33 9.87 2.22
CA SER A 75 2.43 9.05 3.04
C SER A 75 1.05 8.93 2.42
N TYR A 76 0.53 7.71 2.39
CA TYR A 76 -0.79 7.40 1.84
C TYR A 76 -1.57 6.51 2.79
N SER A 77 -2.90 6.51 2.67
CA SER A 77 -3.72 5.47 3.26
C SER A 77 -4.70 4.88 2.26
N SER A 78 -4.94 3.58 2.38
CA SER A 78 -6.02 2.87 1.71
C SER A 78 -6.88 2.15 2.75
N SER A 79 -8.06 1.67 2.34
CA SER A 79 -8.98 0.93 3.20
C SER A 79 -9.60 -0.24 2.47
N HIS A 80 -9.60 -1.40 3.11
CA HIS A 80 -10.00 -2.67 2.52
C HIS A 80 -10.88 -3.47 3.48
N LYS A 81 -11.44 -4.57 2.97
CA LYS A 81 -12.04 -5.61 3.80
C LYS A 81 -11.15 -6.85 3.79
N ARG A 82 -11.00 -7.48 4.94
CA ARG A 82 -10.42 -8.81 5.04
C ARG A 82 -11.36 -9.80 4.34
N ASN A 83 -10.85 -10.76 3.59
CA ASN A 83 -11.66 -11.82 2.96
C ASN A 83 -12.00 -12.96 3.95
N PHE A 84 -11.69 -12.74 5.23
CA PHE A 84 -11.87 -13.62 6.37
C PHE A 84 -12.40 -12.77 7.54
N LEU A 85 -12.60 -13.36 8.73
CA LEU A 85 -13.08 -12.66 9.94
C LEU A 85 -14.30 -11.75 9.66
N LYS A 86 -15.36 -12.31 9.06
CA LYS A 86 -16.64 -11.60 8.80
C LYS A 86 -16.50 -10.30 7.98
N ASN A 87 -15.49 -10.22 7.11
CA ASN A 87 -15.26 -9.07 6.24
C ASN A 87 -15.00 -7.75 6.99
N GLU A 88 -14.28 -7.85 8.11
CA GLU A 88 -13.84 -6.68 8.88
C GLU A 88 -13.05 -5.69 8.02
N ARG A 89 -13.31 -4.41 8.27
CA ARG A 89 -12.60 -3.32 7.60
C ARG A 89 -11.28 -3.04 8.29
N PHE A 90 -10.27 -2.73 7.50
CA PHE A 90 -8.99 -2.27 7.99
C PHE A 90 -8.38 -1.26 7.02
N SER A 91 -7.44 -0.47 7.53
CA SER A 91 -6.69 0.50 6.73
C SER A 91 -5.23 0.06 6.54
N ILE A 92 -4.60 0.49 5.46
CA ILE A 92 -3.16 0.31 5.28
C ILE A 92 -2.55 1.70 5.18
N TYR A 93 -1.54 1.96 5.99
CA TYR A 93 -0.74 3.18 5.92
C TYR A 93 0.55 2.88 5.16
N HIS A 94 0.75 3.63 4.07
CA HIS A 94 1.85 3.45 3.14
C HIS A 94 2.87 4.57 3.33
N LEU A 95 4.13 4.21 3.55
CA LEU A 95 5.25 5.16 3.58
C LEU A 95 6.19 4.83 2.43
N MET A 96 6.33 5.76 1.47
CA MET A 96 7.21 5.56 0.31
C MET A 96 8.44 6.46 0.45
N PHE A 97 9.59 5.87 0.74
CA PHE A 97 10.84 6.58 0.92
C PHE A 97 11.56 6.76 -0.40
N ASP A 98 11.95 7.99 -0.73
CA ASP A 98 12.85 8.23 -1.85
C ASP A 98 14.26 7.78 -1.47
N TYR A 99 14.73 6.74 -2.15
CA TYR A 99 16.04 6.11 -1.96
C TYR A 99 16.91 6.22 -3.21
N SER A 100 16.45 6.93 -4.24
CA SER A 100 17.12 7.03 -5.54
C SER A 100 18.47 7.74 -5.49
N GLY A 101 18.70 8.56 -4.46
CA GLY A 101 20.00 9.18 -4.18
C GLY A 101 20.90 8.36 -3.24
N VAL A 102 20.42 7.23 -2.72
CA VAL A 102 21.14 6.37 -1.75
C VAL A 102 21.58 5.07 -2.40
N VAL A 103 20.70 4.45 -3.16
CA VAL A 103 20.96 3.22 -3.90
C VAL A 103 21.04 3.58 -5.37
N SER A 104 22.18 3.28 -5.99
CA SER A 104 22.43 3.48 -7.41
C SER A 104 22.95 2.17 -7.98
N ASP A 105 22.20 1.58 -8.91
CA ASP A 105 22.66 0.49 -9.77
C ASP A 105 23.53 1.02 -10.92
#